data_AF-B4LGG4-F1
#
_entry.id   AF-B4LGG4-F1
#
_cell.length_a   1.000
_cell.length_b   1.000
_cell.length_c   1.000
_cell.angle_alpha   90.00
_cell.angle_beta   90.00
_cell.angle_gamma   90.00
#
_symmetry.space_group_name_H-M   'P 1'
#
loop_
_entity.id
_entity.type
_entity.pdbx_description
1 polymer ?
#
loop_
_entity_poly.entity_id
_entity_poly.type
_entity_poly.pdbx_seq_one_letter_code
_entity_poly.pdbx_strand_id
1 'polypeptide(L)'
;MEAKRSSAKPKQNLEALLRLAVENSGKDEDVPSTNLVQTDVKRNDFLQNALKAMTGDDFEAALLILKSHSTSLDQKLDSLDLIRDKIDDIDLANSFVKTGGIIILLQYIKSPDYNLRPQSIYIVAEMAQNNEFCQNYFYNERIIPVLTSTMNDADEHVARGSIFAISSLIQNFPPGLNEYLRINGVQQLVSCLKSTHKSVYIKAAFLIGSLSSRESSVRDLINKQNAAAILLNNLENKDEYDDKLDATLNALSALSSSCKWSSTQNQNAQAETILKQIVSNKILLDTCEEMVSLAQNILKNMTKK
;
A
#
# COMPACT_ATOMS: atom_id res chain seq x y z
N MET A 1 -21.52 -3.42 -27.46
CA MET A 1 -22.89 -3.39 -26.88
C MET A 1 -22.76 -3.71 -25.41
N GLU A 2 -22.94 -2.69 -24.57
CA GLU A 2 -22.92 -2.78 -23.10
C GLU A 2 -24.20 -3.43 -22.57
N ALA A 3 -24.09 -4.18 -21.48
CA ALA A 3 -25.22 -4.58 -20.66
C ALA A 3 -24.97 -4.16 -19.20
N LYS A 4 -25.81 -3.23 -18.73
CA LYS A 4 -25.89 -2.68 -17.37
C LYS A 4 -26.10 -3.79 -16.34
N ARG A 5 -25.42 -3.70 -15.19
CA ARG A 5 -25.81 -4.38 -13.94
C ARG A 5 -26.42 -3.38 -12.95
N SER A 6 -27.49 -3.85 -12.32
CA SER A 6 -28.51 -3.17 -11.53
C SER A 6 -28.03 -2.72 -10.14
N SER A 7 -28.40 -1.49 -9.75
CA SER A 7 -28.20 -0.87 -8.44
C SER A 7 -29.38 -1.11 -7.49
N ALA A 8 -29.12 -1.70 -6.32
CA ALA A 8 -30.06 -1.88 -5.20
C ALA A 8 -29.22 -1.82 -3.90
N LYS A 9 -29.47 -1.04 -2.84
CA LYS A 9 -30.57 -0.16 -2.38
C LYS A 9 -30.01 0.98 -1.48
N PRO A 10 -30.28 2.27 -1.75
CA PRO A 10 -29.78 3.42 -0.95
C PRO A 10 -30.53 3.73 0.37
N LYS A 11 -31.70 3.10 0.61
CA LYS A 11 -32.61 3.53 1.69
C LYS A 11 -32.21 3.06 3.09
N GLN A 12 -31.52 1.93 3.22
CA GLN A 12 -31.14 1.37 4.53
C GLN A 12 -29.96 2.12 5.18
N ASN A 13 -29.09 2.73 4.38
CA ASN A 13 -27.97 3.54 4.88
C ASN A 13 -28.41 4.89 5.47
N LEU A 14 -29.56 5.42 5.05
CA LEU A 14 -30.07 6.72 5.50
C LEU A 14 -30.68 6.65 6.91
N GLU A 15 -31.40 5.57 7.22
CA GLU A 15 -31.97 5.34 8.56
C GLU A 15 -30.87 5.13 9.61
N ALA A 16 -29.77 4.49 9.23
CA ALA A 16 -28.60 4.30 10.08
C ALA A 16 -27.93 5.64 10.45
N LEU A 17 -27.78 6.56 9.49
CA LEU A 17 -27.18 7.90 9.70
C LEU A 17 -28.05 8.85 10.52
N LEU A 18 -29.37 8.69 10.46
CA LEU A 18 -30.30 9.49 11.27
C LEU A 18 -30.28 9.06 12.72
N ARG A 19 -30.31 7.74 12.98
CA ARG A 19 -30.19 7.18 14.34
C ARG A 19 -28.89 7.61 15.03
N LEU A 20 -27.88 7.79 14.20
CA LEU A 20 -26.55 8.21 14.54
C LEU A 20 -26.38 9.60 15.14
N ALA A 21 -27.05 10.54 14.48
CA ALA A 21 -27.05 11.93 14.86
C ALA A 21 -27.80 12.11 16.18
N VAL A 22 -28.80 11.25 16.44
CA VAL A 22 -29.58 11.24 17.68
C VAL A 22 -28.75 10.70 18.86
N GLU A 23 -28.00 9.61 18.68
CA GLU A 23 -27.22 8.99 19.77
C GLU A 23 -26.04 9.83 20.28
N ASN A 24 -25.47 10.72 19.46
CA ASN A 24 -24.36 11.61 19.83
C ASN A 24 -24.79 12.99 20.37
N SER A 25 -26.08 13.24 20.58
CA SER A 25 -26.62 14.58 20.80
C SER A 25 -27.09 14.92 22.23
N GLY A 26 -26.78 14.12 23.26
CA GLY A 26 -27.18 14.51 24.62
C GLY A 26 -26.67 13.66 25.76
N LYS A 27 -25.46 13.99 26.25
CA LYS A 27 -25.17 14.03 27.70
C LYS A 27 -25.10 15.51 28.08
N ASP A 28 -26.24 16.14 28.23
CA ASP A 28 -26.38 17.39 28.96
C ASP A 28 -27.72 17.31 29.71
N GLU A 29 -27.63 17.18 31.03
CA GLU A 29 -28.76 17.32 31.93
C GLU A 29 -29.23 18.79 31.96
N ASP A 30 -30.55 18.96 32.00
CA ASP A 30 -31.29 20.15 32.43
C ASP A 30 -31.21 21.45 31.61
N VAL A 31 -31.95 21.51 30.49
CA VAL A 31 -32.47 22.80 29.95
C VAL A 31 -33.90 22.64 29.37
N PRO A 32 -34.84 23.60 29.58
CA PRO A 32 -36.26 23.42 29.26
C PRO A 32 -36.57 23.19 27.78
N SER A 33 -37.61 22.39 27.55
CA SER A 33 -37.99 21.65 26.34
C SER A 33 -38.41 22.46 25.10
N THR A 34 -37.98 23.71 24.94
CA THR A 34 -38.30 24.53 23.75
C THR A 34 -37.12 24.74 22.79
N ASN A 35 -35.88 24.50 23.23
CA ASN A 35 -34.68 24.67 22.38
C ASN A 35 -34.19 23.38 21.69
N LEU A 36 -34.67 22.20 22.10
CA LEU A 36 -34.25 20.91 21.52
C LEU A 36 -34.74 20.76 20.07
N VAL A 37 -35.98 21.17 19.78
CA VAL A 37 -36.60 21.03 18.45
C VAL A 37 -35.94 21.91 17.40
N GLN A 38 -35.51 23.14 17.76
CA GLN A 38 -34.79 24.02 16.81
C GLN A 38 -33.38 23.52 16.50
N THR A 39 -32.75 22.82 17.44
CA THR A 39 -31.38 22.32 17.28
C THR A 39 -31.36 21.07 16.40
N ASP A 40 -32.35 20.19 16.55
CA ASP A 40 -32.47 18.97 15.73
C ASP A 40 -32.94 19.23 14.30
N VAL A 41 -33.80 20.24 14.07
CA VAL A 41 -34.19 20.64 12.71
C VAL A 41 -33.00 21.25 11.95
N LYS A 42 -32.23 22.13 12.59
CA LYS A 42 -31.01 22.71 12.00
C LYS A 42 -29.91 21.67 11.77
N ARG A 43 -29.78 20.67 12.66
CA ARG A 43 -28.82 19.56 12.53
C ARG A 43 -29.21 18.59 11.42
N ASN A 44 -30.50 18.27 11.29
CA ASN A 44 -31.03 17.48 10.18
C ASN A 44 -30.87 18.21 8.85
N ASP A 45 -31.15 19.51 8.79
CA ASP A 45 -30.94 20.30 7.59
C ASP A 45 -29.44 20.36 7.24
N PHE A 46 -28.53 20.47 8.22
CA PHE A 46 -27.09 20.42 7.98
C PHE A 46 -26.62 19.07 7.42
N LEU A 47 -27.02 17.95 8.03
CA LEU A 47 -26.68 16.62 7.54
C LEU A 47 -27.32 16.32 6.18
N GLN A 48 -28.57 16.75 5.98
CA GLN A 48 -29.28 16.57 4.71
C GLN A 48 -28.72 17.48 3.61
N ASN A 49 -28.20 18.65 3.95
CA ASN A 49 -27.50 19.53 3.02
C ASN A 49 -26.08 19.02 2.74
N ALA A 50 -25.36 18.47 3.71
CA ALA A 50 -24.05 17.83 3.52
C ALA A 50 -24.16 16.58 2.63
N LEU A 51 -25.23 15.79 2.80
CA LEU A 51 -25.55 14.64 1.94
C LEU A 51 -26.02 15.08 0.54
N LYS A 52 -26.71 16.22 0.40
CA LYS A 52 -27.09 16.80 -0.90
C LYS A 52 -25.94 17.50 -1.62
N ALA A 53 -24.92 17.97 -0.89
CA ALA A 53 -23.71 18.59 -1.42
C ALA A 53 -22.69 17.56 -1.96
N MET A 54 -23.03 16.26 -1.99
CA MET A 54 -22.25 15.17 -2.61
C MET A 54 -22.15 15.27 -4.15
N THR A 55 -21.97 16.47 -4.68
CA THR A 55 -21.63 16.74 -6.08
C THR A 55 -20.49 17.76 -6.07
N GLY A 56 -19.25 17.31 -6.21
CA GLY A 56 -18.10 18.21 -6.36
C GLY A 56 -16.96 17.92 -5.38
N ASP A 57 -16.90 18.59 -4.22
CA ASP A 57 -15.59 18.88 -3.62
C ASP A 57 -15.33 18.46 -2.16
N ASP A 58 -16.30 18.04 -1.36
CA ASP A 58 -16.07 18.15 0.10
C ASP A 58 -15.37 16.96 0.77
N PHE A 59 -14.03 17.03 0.84
CA PHE A 59 -13.25 16.30 1.84
C PHE A 59 -13.83 16.48 3.26
N GLU A 60 -14.44 17.62 3.55
CA GLU A 60 -15.08 17.90 4.84
C GLU A 60 -16.22 16.92 5.17
N ALA A 61 -17.07 16.61 4.19
CA ALA A 61 -18.17 15.67 4.37
C ALA A 61 -17.66 14.24 4.61
N ALA A 62 -16.68 13.80 3.80
CA ALA A 62 -16.02 12.51 4.01
C ALA A 62 -15.37 12.45 5.40
N LEU A 63 -14.65 13.49 5.81
CA LEU A 63 -14.00 13.56 7.12
C LEU A 63 -15.00 13.56 8.27
N LEU A 64 -16.18 14.17 8.12
CA LEU A 64 -17.24 14.10 9.12
C LEU A 64 -17.76 12.67 9.30
N ILE A 65 -17.93 11.92 8.20
CA ILE A 65 -18.33 10.52 8.23
C ILE A 65 -17.26 9.66 8.90
N LEU A 66 -15.99 9.87 8.57
CA LEU A 66 -14.88 9.14 9.18
C LEU A 66 -14.76 9.43 10.68
N LYS A 67 -14.86 10.69 11.11
CA LYS A 67 -14.72 11.07 12.53
C LYS A 67 -15.87 10.59 13.40
N SER A 68 -17.06 10.38 12.83
CA SER A 68 -18.23 9.97 13.59
C SER A 68 -18.10 8.52 14.06
N HIS A 69 -18.29 8.27 15.35
CA HIS A 69 -18.24 6.90 15.91
C HIS A 69 -19.37 6.00 15.46
N SER A 70 -20.45 6.63 15.04
CA SER A 70 -21.72 5.98 14.94
C SER A 70 -21.94 5.56 13.46
N THR A 71 -21.22 6.17 12.50
CA THR A 71 -21.33 5.86 11.06
C THR A 71 -20.96 4.41 10.81
N SER A 72 -21.69 3.76 9.90
CA SER A 72 -21.45 2.35 9.61
C SER A 72 -20.09 2.15 8.95
N LEU A 73 -19.56 0.92 9.05
CA LEU A 73 -18.31 0.56 8.39
C LEU A 73 -18.39 0.85 6.87
N ASP A 74 -19.49 0.46 6.21
CA ASP A 74 -19.70 0.68 4.78
C ASP A 74 -19.63 2.18 4.43
N GLN A 75 -20.22 3.05 5.24
CA GLN A 75 -20.17 4.50 5.02
C GLN A 75 -18.76 5.06 5.15
N LYS A 76 -17.97 4.51 6.07
CA LYS A 76 -16.56 4.89 6.22
C LYS A 76 -15.73 4.40 5.05
N LEU A 77 -15.96 3.18 4.56
CA LEU A 77 -15.29 2.63 3.38
C LEU A 77 -15.64 3.45 2.12
N ASP A 78 -16.92 3.76 1.91
CA ASP A 78 -17.38 4.62 0.80
C ASP A 78 -16.72 6.01 0.86
N SER A 79 -16.55 6.57 2.06
CA SER A 79 -15.88 7.86 2.26
C SER A 79 -14.38 7.79 1.98
N LEU A 80 -13.72 6.68 2.34
CA LEU A 80 -12.32 6.46 2.02
C LEU A 80 -12.11 6.28 0.51
N ASP A 81 -13.04 5.60 -0.19
CA ASP A 81 -12.98 5.45 -1.66
C ASP A 81 -13.18 6.80 -2.35
N LEU A 82 -14.12 7.61 -1.88
CA LEU A 82 -14.30 8.98 -2.38
C LEU A 82 -13.03 9.84 -2.19
N ILE A 83 -12.34 9.71 -1.06
CA ILE A 83 -11.07 10.41 -0.83
C ILE A 83 -10.04 9.90 -1.83
N ARG A 84 -9.94 8.57 -1.99
CA ARG A 84 -8.99 7.91 -2.88
C ARG A 84 -9.12 8.38 -4.33
N ASP A 85 -10.35 8.43 -4.85
CA ASP A 85 -10.65 8.90 -6.21
C ASP A 85 -10.23 10.36 -6.46
N LYS A 86 -10.10 11.16 -5.41
CA LYS A 86 -9.74 12.58 -5.50
C LYS A 86 -8.24 12.84 -5.36
N ILE A 87 -7.54 12.06 -4.54
CA ILE A 87 -6.12 12.29 -4.26
C ILE A 87 -5.18 11.88 -5.42
N ASP A 88 -5.73 11.29 -6.50
CA ASP A 88 -5.02 11.13 -7.76
C ASP A 88 -4.54 12.50 -8.32
N ASP A 89 -5.24 13.58 -7.99
CA ASP A 89 -4.78 14.94 -8.20
C ASP A 89 -3.87 15.38 -7.03
N ILE A 90 -2.62 15.72 -7.35
CA ILE A 90 -1.60 16.13 -6.39
C ILE A 90 -2.03 17.38 -5.59
N ASP A 91 -2.73 18.32 -6.20
CA ASP A 91 -3.21 19.54 -5.52
C ASP A 91 -4.34 19.21 -4.55
N LEU A 92 -5.22 18.27 -4.91
CA LEU A 92 -6.26 17.78 -4.01
C LEU A 92 -5.67 16.93 -2.87
N ALA A 93 -4.67 16.09 -3.13
CA ALA A 93 -3.93 15.37 -2.10
C ALA A 93 -3.29 16.35 -1.10
N ASN A 94 -2.61 17.38 -1.59
CA ASN A 94 -2.00 18.40 -0.73
C ASN A 94 -3.07 19.20 0.05
N SER A 95 -4.24 19.44 -0.55
CA SER A 95 -5.37 20.09 0.12
C SER A 95 -5.98 19.22 1.21
N PHE A 96 -6.06 17.89 1.00
CA PHE A 96 -6.51 16.94 2.02
C PHE A 96 -5.61 16.91 3.27
N VAL A 97 -4.29 17.12 3.09
CA VAL A 97 -3.37 17.33 4.22
C VAL A 97 -3.74 18.59 4.99
N LYS A 98 -3.97 19.71 4.29
CA LYS A 98 -4.29 21.01 4.90
C LYS A 98 -5.63 21.01 5.65
N THR A 99 -6.61 20.21 5.22
CA THR A 99 -7.89 20.03 5.93
C THR A 99 -7.79 19.14 7.18
N GLY A 100 -6.60 18.63 7.48
CA GLY A 100 -6.37 17.74 8.63
C GLY A 100 -6.85 16.31 8.39
N GLY A 101 -7.12 15.94 7.13
CA GLY A 101 -7.63 14.62 6.79
C GLY A 101 -6.65 13.48 7.03
N ILE A 102 -5.34 13.78 7.07
CA ILE A 102 -4.33 12.77 7.38
C ILE A 102 -4.47 12.22 8.81
N ILE A 103 -4.88 13.04 9.77
CA ILE A 103 -4.95 12.63 11.18
C ILE A 103 -5.88 11.42 11.35
N ILE A 104 -7.02 11.40 10.65
CA ILE A 104 -7.96 10.27 10.74
C ILE A 104 -7.41 9.01 10.06
N LEU A 105 -6.69 9.15 8.94
CA LEU A 105 -6.01 8.00 8.30
C LEU A 105 -4.97 7.39 9.23
N LEU A 106 -4.14 8.21 9.87
CA LEU A 106 -3.12 7.73 10.80
C LEU A 106 -3.74 7.04 12.02
N GLN A 107 -4.88 7.52 12.50
CA GLN A 107 -5.64 6.86 13.56
C GLN A 107 -6.11 5.48 13.13
N TYR A 108 -6.67 5.33 11.93
CA TYR A 108 -7.10 4.04 11.41
C TYR A 108 -5.94 3.07 11.16
N ILE A 109 -4.79 3.58 10.71
CA ILE A 109 -3.59 2.75 10.53
C ILE A 109 -3.09 2.21 11.87
N LYS A 110 -3.12 3.03 12.92
CA LYS A 110 -2.66 2.67 14.27
C LYS A 110 -3.72 1.94 15.10
N SER A 111 -4.99 1.95 14.67
CA SER A 111 -6.11 1.34 15.38
C SER A 111 -6.10 -0.18 15.29
N PRO A 112 -6.55 -0.91 16.33
CA PRO A 112 -6.77 -2.35 16.27
C PRO A 112 -7.93 -2.75 15.34
N ASP A 113 -8.77 -1.80 14.89
CA ASP A 113 -9.83 -2.08 13.91
C ASP A 113 -9.23 -2.33 12.52
N TYR A 114 -9.22 -3.61 12.13
CA TYR A 114 -8.61 -4.07 10.90
C TYR A 114 -9.36 -3.64 9.63
N ASN A 115 -10.65 -3.28 9.71
CA ASN A 115 -11.46 -3.13 8.50
C ASN A 115 -11.13 -1.87 7.69
N LEU A 116 -10.75 -0.78 8.36
CA LEU A 116 -10.41 0.50 7.71
C LEU A 116 -8.91 0.65 7.44
N ARG A 117 -8.09 -0.19 8.08
CA ARG A 117 -6.62 -0.11 8.02
C ARG A 117 -6.09 -0.27 6.58
N PRO A 118 -6.46 -1.30 5.80
CA PRO A 118 -5.90 -1.48 4.46
C PRO A 118 -6.12 -0.26 3.57
N GLN A 119 -7.35 0.21 3.45
CA GLN A 119 -7.70 1.32 2.57
C GLN A 119 -7.03 2.62 3.02
N SER A 120 -6.92 2.85 4.33
CA SER A 120 -6.16 4.00 4.86
C SER A 120 -4.68 3.93 4.49
N ILE A 121 -4.06 2.75 4.52
CA ILE A 121 -2.66 2.55 4.09
C ILE A 121 -2.52 2.82 2.59
N TYR A 122 -3.46 2.37 1.76
CA TYR A 122 -3.43 2.61 0.31
C TYR A 122 -3.53 4.10 -0.02
N ILE A 123 -4.42 4.84 0.65
CA ILE A 123 -4.53 6.29 0.50
C ILE A 123 -3.20 6.98 0.87
N VAL A 124 -2.57 6.58 1.99
CA VAL A 124 -1.23 7.09 2.36
C VAL A 124 -0.19 6.78 1.26
N ALA A 125 -0.22 5.58 0.69
CA ALA A 125 0.72 5.18 -0.36
C ALA A 125 0.57 6.02 -1.64
N GLU A 126 -0.66 6.27 -2.07
CA GLU A 126 -0.98 7.06 -3.27
C GLU A 126 -0.65 8.53 -3.05
N MET A 127 -1.05 9.09 -1.91
CA MET A 127 -0.71 10.47 -1.56
C MET A 127 0.81 10.71 -1.51
N ALA A 128 1.60 9.74 -1.06
CA ALA A 128 3.06 9.86 -0.97
C ALA A 128 3.78 9.56 -2.29
N GLN A 129 3.10 9.00 -3.30
CA GLN A 129 3.75 8.55 -4.52
C GLN A 129 4.22 9.76 -5.36
N ASN A 130 5.54 9.94 -5.48
CA ASN A 130 6.15 11.06 -6.20
C ASN A 130 5.66 12.45 -5.75
N ASN A 131 5.23 12.57 -4.49
CA ASN A 131 4.73 13.82 -3.91
C ASN A 131 5.53 14.14 -2.63
N GLU A 132 6.57 14.96 -2.79
CA GLU A 132 7.48 15.33 -1.71
C GLU A 132 6.79 16.06 -0.54
N PHE A 133 5.71 16.81 -0.82
CA PHE A 133 4.93 17.48 0.24
C PHE A 133 4.28 16.45 1.17
N CYS A 134 3.57 15.48 0.60
CA CYS A 134 2.95 14.40 1.37
C CYS A 134 4.01 13.49 2.03
N GLN A 135 5.10 13.15 1.33
CA GLN A 135 6.20 12.38 1.91
C GLN A 135 6.79 13.06 3.16
N ASN A 136 7.06 14.36 3.10
CA ASN A 136 7.54 15.13 4.25
C ASN A 136 6.53 15.13 5.40
N TYR A 137 5.24 15.30 5.10
CA TYR A 137 4.20 15.27 6.12
C TYR A 137 4.16 13.92 6.84
N PHE A 138 4.07 12.82 6.09
CA PHE A 138 4.04 11.46 6.64
C PHE A 138 5.32 11.08 7.40
N TYR A 139 6.47 11.54 6.92
CA TYR A 139 7.74 11.39 7.62
C TYR A 139 7.71 12.06 9.00
N ASN A 140 7.23 13.31 9.08
CA ASN A 140 7.10 14.05 10.33
C ASN A 140 6.12 13.38 11.31
N GLU A 141 5.07 12.74 10.78
CA GLU A 141 4.08 11.96 11.53
C GLU A 141 4.57 10.57 11.99
N ARG A 142 5.84 10.22 11.70
CA ARG A 142 6.49 8.97 12.12
C ARG A 142 5.73 7.72 11.68
N ILE A 143 5.18 7.72 10.46
CA ILE A 143 4.40 6.59 9.94
C ILE A 143 5.29 5.45 9.41
N ILE A 144 6.53 5.73 8.99
CA ILE A 144 7.45 4.74 8.41
C ILE A 144 7.68 3.53 9.35
N PRO A 145 7.98 3.71 10.66
CA PRO A 145 8.10 2.58 11.58
C PRO A 145 6.83 1.74 11.70
N VAL A 146 5.65 2.38 11.72
CA VAL A 146 4.35 1.69 11.81
C VAL A 146 4.12 0.83 10.57
N LEU A 147 4.26 1.42 9.38
CA LEU A 147 4.09 0.71 8.10
C LEU A 147 5.13 -0.41 7.93
N THR A 148 6.36 -0.19 8.39
CA THR A 148 7.41 -1.21 8.35
C THR A 148 7.03 -2.43 9.20
N SER A 149 6.40 -2.21 10.37
CA SER A 149 5.94 -3.30 11.23
C SER A 149 4.75 -4.10 10.67
N THR A 150 3.94 -3.49 9.79
CA THR A 150 2.76 -4.11 9.19
C THR A 150 3.01 -4.78 7.84
N MET A 151 4.25 -4.76 7.31
CA MET A 151 4.58 -5.44 6.04
C MET A 151 4.47 -6.98 6.11
N ASN A 152 4.47 -7.57 7.30
CA ASN A 152 4.27 -9.01 7.53
C ASN A 152 2.96 -9.29 8.29
N ASP A 153 1.97 -8.40 8.18
CA ASP A 153 0.65 -8.62 8.76
C ASP A 153 0.01 -9.89 8.17
N ALA A 154 -0.84 -10.57 8.97
CA ALA A 154 -1.55 -11.76 8.54
C ALA A 154 -2.57 -11.44 7.43
N ASP A 155 -3.12 -10.23 7.45
CA ASP A 155 -3.99 -9.71 6.41
C ASP A 155 -3.17 -9.31 5.16
N GLU A 156 -3.48 -9.93 4.03
CA GLU A 156 -2.80 -9.70 2.75
C GLU A 156 -2.88 -8.24 2.30
N HIS A 157 -4.04 -7.59 2.50
CA HIS A 157 -4.25 -6.21 2.06
C HIS A 157 -3.47 -5.22 2.92
N VAL A 158 -3.37 -5.46 4.23
CA VAL A 158 -2.52 -4.67 5.13
C VAL A 158 -1.05 -4.83 4.75
N ALA A 159 -0.57 -6.07 4.59
CA ALA A 159 0.83 -6.34 4.24
C ALA A 159 1.21 -5.72 2.89
N ARG A 160 0.40 -5.96 1.85
CA ARG A 160 0.61 -5.44 0.50
C ARG A 160 0.53 -3.91 0.45
N GLY A 161 -0.46 -3.32 1.12
CA GLY A 161 -0.60 -1.87 1.24
C GLY A 161 0.61 -1.27 1.94
N SER A 162 1.11 -1.91 2.99
CA SER A 162 2.26 -1.41 3.76
C SER A 162 3.54 -1.39 2.92
N ILE A 163 3.81 -2.43 2.12
CA ILE A 163 4.95 -2.45 1.20
C ILE A 163 4.81 -1.35 0.15
N PHE A 164 3.60 -1.11 -0.37
CA PHE A 164 3.34 -0.04 -1.32
C PHE A 164 3.57 1.35 -0.67
N ALA A 165 3.04 1.58 0.52
CA ALA A 165 3.24 2.84 1.24
C ALA A 165 4.72 3.09 1.56
N ILE A 166 5.45 2.08 2.03
CA ILE A 166 6.91 2.18 2.23
C ILE A 166 7.61 2.51 0.92
N SER A 167 7.27 1.82 -0.17
CA SER A 167 7.83 2.11 -1.49
C SER A 167 7.63 3.58 -1.89
N SER A 168 6.43 4.12 -1.74
CA SER A 168 6.13 5.53 -2.02
C SER A 168 6.87 6.49 -1.09
N LEU A 169 7.05 6.14 0.19
CA LEU A 169 7.66 7.01 1.21
C LEU A 169 9.20 7.03 1.17
N ILE A 170 9.86 6.10 0.47
CA ILE A 170 11.33 6.05 0.41
C ILE A 170 11.88 6.35 -0.98
N GLN A 171 11.06 6.21 -2.03
CA GLN A 171 11.50 6.47 -3.39
C GLN A 171 11.62 7.96 -3.66
N ASN A 172 12.77 8.37 -4.22
CA ASN A 172 13.11 9.76 -4.50
C ASN A 172 13.05 10.68 -3.25
N PHE A 173 13.07 10.09 -2.05
CA PHE A 173 12.94 10.83 -0.79
C PHE A 173 13.98 10.35 0.24
N PRO A 174 15.18 10.95 0.23
CA PRO A 174 16.29 10.56 1.11
C PRO A 174 15.96 10.52 2.61
N PRO A 175 15.18 11.45 3.20
CA PRO A 175 14.84 11.39 4.62
C PRO A 175 14.08 10.09 4.99
N GLY A 176 13.11 9.70 4.16
CA GLY A 176 12.34 8.47 4.36
C GLY A 176 13.19 7.23 4.18
N LEU A 177 14.03 7.17 3.13
CA LEU A 177 14.95 6.05 2.93
C LEU A 177 15.92 5.91 4.12
N ASN A 178 16.52 7.01 4.59
CA ASN A 178 17.45 6.98 5.72
C ASN A 178 16.77 6.50 7.01
N GLU A 179 15.54 6.93 7.30
CA GLU A 179 14.80 6.43 8.46
C GLU A 179 14.48 4.95 8.31
N TYR A 180 14.00 4.52 7.14
CA TYR A 180 13.71 3.13 6.84
C TYR A 180 14.92 2.21 7.02
N LEU A 181 16.10 2.63 6.55
CA LEU A 181 17.35 1.90 6.77
C LEU A 181 17.74 1.86 8.25
N ARG A 182 17.64 2.99 8.96
CA ARG A 182 17.97 3.11 10.40
C ARG A 182 17.14 2.17 11.28
N ILE A 183 15.89 1.92 10.93
CA ILE A 183 14.99 1.02 11.68
C ILE A 183 15.07 -0.44 11.23
N ASN A 184 16.11 -0.83 10.48
CA ASN A 184 16.26 -2.16 9.89
C ASN A 184 15.10 -2.58 8.98
N GLY A 185 14.48 -1.63 8.27
CA GLY A 185 13.34 -1.89 7.39
C GLY A 185 13.64 -2.93 6.30
N VAL A 186 14.88 -2.97 5.81
CA VAL A 186 15.34 -4.00 4.85
C VAL A 186 15.15 -5.42 5.38
N GLN A 187 15.40 -5.66 6.67
CA GLN A 187 15.17 -6.98 7.27
C GLN A 187 13.70 -7.39 7.20
N GLN A 188 12.79 -6.44 7.46
CA GLN A 188 11.34 -6.66 7.38
C GLN A 188 10.88 -6.89 5.94
N LEU A 189 11.45 -6.18 4.97
CA LEU A 189 11.16 -6.41 3.55
C LEU A 189 11.64 -7.77 3.07
N VAL A 190 12.81 -8.22 3.51
CA VAL A 190 13.35 -9.54 3.16
C VAL A 190 12.51 -10.66 3.78
N SER A 191 11.93 -10.47 4.98
CA SER A 191 11.02 -11.48 5.53
C SER A 191 9.71 -11.61 4.75
N CYS A 192 9.25 -10.55 4.08
CA CYS A 192 8.06 -10.60 3.20
C CYS A 192 8.24 -11.57 2.02
N LEU A 193 9.48 -11.88 1.60
CA LEU A 193 9.77 -12.92 0.60
C LEU A 193 9.42 -14.35 1.07
N LYS A 194 9.09 -14.53 2.36
CA LYS A 194 8.63 -15.80 2.93
C LYS A 194 7.11 -15.82 3.15
N SER A 195 6.39 -14.79 2.69
CA SER A 195 4.94 -14.72 2.84
C SER A 195 4.25 -15.86 2.09
N THR A 196 3.15 -16.36 2.65
CA THR A 196 2.25 -17.31 1.98
C THR A 196 1.44 -16.66 0.86
N HIS A 197 1.29 -15.33 0.90
CA HIS A 197 0.52 -14.56 -0.07
C HIS A 197 1.40 -14.18 -1.27
N LYS A 198 1.07 -14.71 -2.46
CA LYS A 198 1.82 -14.46 -3.71
C LYS A 198 1.97 -12.95 -3.97
N SER A 199 0.93 -12.15 -3.73
CA SER A 199 0.97 -10.71 -4.01
C SER A 199 1.94 -9.94 -3.11
N VAL A 200 2.08 -10.34 -1.83
CA VAL A 200 3.03 -9.76 -0.87
C VAL A 200 4.46 -10.09 -1.29
N TYR A 201 4.72 -11.35 -1.67
CA TYR A 201 6.01 -11.75 -2.22
C TYR A 201 6.40 -10.90 -3.44
N ILE A 202 5.48 -10.76 -4.41
CA ILE A 202 5.72 -10.00 -5.65
C ILE A 202 6.09 -8.56 -5.33
N LYS A 203 5.33 -7.89 -4.46
CA LYS A 203 5.62 -6.50 -4.07
C LYS A 203 6.96 -6.36 -3.34
N ALA A 204 7.29 -7.32 -2.47
CA ALA A 204 8.58 -7.32 -1.78
C ALA A 204 9.76 -7.51 -2.74
N ALA A 205 9.67 -8.50 -3.64
CA ALA A 205 10.69 -8.77 -4.65
C ALA A 205 10.89 -7.57 -5.59
N PHE A 206 9.79 -6.96 -6.06
CA PHE A 206 9.85 -5.76 -6.89
C PHE A 206 10.54 -4.58 -6.18
N LEU A 207 10.19 -4.31 -4.92
CA LEU A 207 10.82 -3.24 -4.16
C LEU A 207 12.31 -3.52 -3.92
N ILE A 208 12.68 -4.78 -3.64
CA ILE A 208 14.08 -5.20 -3.53
C ILE A 208 14.84 -4.94 -4.83
N GLY A 209 14.27 -5.31 -5.98
CA GLY A 209 14.86 -5.06 -7.30
C GLY A 209 15.06 -3.57 -7.58
N SER A 210 14.04 -2.75 -7.29
CA SER A 210 14.08 -1.30 -7.45
C SER A 210 15.16 -0.64 -6.58
N LEU A 211 15.16 -0.92 -5.27
CA LEU A 211 16.16 -0.37 -4.33
C LEU A 211 17.57 -0.81 -4.68
N SER A 212 17.73 -2.10 -5.00
CA SER A 212 19.03 -2.68 -5.35
C SER A 212 19.60 -2.09 -6.63
N SER A 213 18.76 -1.82 -7.63
CA SER A 213 19.21 -1.26 -8.91
C SER A 213 19.73 0.18 -8.76
N ARG A 214 19.15 0.94 -7.84
CA ARG A 214 19.43 2.37 -7.67
C ARG A 214 20.62 2.66 -6.75
N GLU A 215 20.73 1.94 -5.63
CA GLU A 215 21.69 2.25 -4.56
C GLU A 215 22.57 1.04 -4.21
N SER A 216 23.88 1.12 -4.51
CA SER A 216 24.82 0.01 -4.28
C SER A 216 25.00 -0.34 -2.80
N SER A 217 24.93 0.66 -1.91
CA SER A 217 24.99 0.47 -0.45
C SER A 217 23.78 -0.31 0.07
N VAL A 218 22.58 0.01 -0.43
CA VAL A 218 21.32 -0.68 -0.09
C VAL A 218 21.33 -2.10 -0.66
N ARG A 219 21.82 -2.29 -1.89
CA ARG A 219 22.03 -3.62 -2.48
C ARG A 219 22.93 -4.50 -1.62
N ASP A 220 24.06 -3.97 -1.15
CA ASP A 220 24.99 -4.71 -0.28
C ASP A 220 24.34 -5.05 1.07
N LEU A 221 23.50 -4.17 1.62
CA LEU A 221 22.73 -4.44 2.84
C LEU A 221 21.69 -5.54 2.63
N ILE A 222 20.93 -5.51 1.53
CA ILE A 222 19.94 -6.54 1.18
C ILE A 222 20.63 -7.90 1.01
N ASN A 223 21.80 -7.94 0.35
CA ASN A 223 22.59 -9.15 0.18
C ASN A 223 23.06 -9.74 1.52
N LYS A 224 23.44 -8.91 2.50
CA LYS A 224 23.79 -9.35 3.86
C LYS A 224 22.61 -9.98 4.60
N GLN A 225 21.37 -9.66 4.24
CA GLN A 225 20.16 -10.24 4.81
C GLN A 225 19.72 -11.56 4.15
N ASN A 226 20.57 -12.16 3.29
CA ASN A 226 20.30 -13.42 2.58
C ASN A 226 19.08 -13.39 1.63
N ALA A 227 18.70 -12.21 1.12
CA ALA A 227 17.59 -12.08 0.17
C ALA A 227 17.79 -12.94 -1.09
N ALA A 228 19.02 -12.97 -1.63
CA ALA A 228 19.35 -13.76 -2.82
C ALA A 228 19.07 -15.26 -2.62
N ALA A 229 19.45 -15.84 -1.48
CA ALA A 229 19.19 -17.24 -1.21
C ALA A 229 17.68 -17.56 -1.17
N ILE A 230 16.86 -16.65 -0.62
CA ILE A 230 15.39 -16.82 -0.58
C ILE A 230 14.79 -16.74 -1.98
N LEU A 231 15.24 -15.78 -2.79
CA LEU A 231 14.79 -15.59 -4.17
C LEU A 231 15.20 -16.78 -5.07
N LEU A 232 16.42 -17.28 -4.93
CA LEU A 232 16.90 -18.46 -5.67
C LEU A 232 16.06 -19.71 -5.37
N ASN A 233 15.65 -19.89 -4.11
CA ASN A 233 14.76 -21.00 -3.73
C ASN A 233 13.34 -20.87 -4.28
N ASN A 234 12.91 -19.66 -4.62
CA ASN A 234 11.60 -19.38 -5.23
C ASN A 234 11.66 -19.30 -6.76
N LEU A 235 12.83 -19.49 -7.36
CA LEU A 235 13.00 -19.51 -8.79
C LEU A 235 12.40 -20.80 -9.35
N GLU A 236 11.39 -20.66 -10.20
CA GLU A 236 10.68 -21.76 -10.84
C GLU A 236 10.76 -21.60 -12.36
N ASN A 237 10.90 -22.71 -13.09
CA ASN A 237 10.73 -22.65 -14.54
C ASN A 237 9.24 -22.51 -14.87
N LYS A 238 8.89 -21.57 -15.73
CA LYS A 238 7.54 -21.36 -16.27
C LYS A 238 7.64 -21.27 -17.79
N ASP A 239 6.68 -21.88 -18.47
CA ASP A 239 6.64 -21.89 -19.93
C ASP A 239 6.08 -20.58 -20.52
N GLU A 240 5.34 -19.83 -19.71
CA GLU A 240 4.65 -18.58 -20.04
C GLU A 240 4.97 -17.49 -19.00
N TYR A 241 4.51 -16.27 -19.26
CA TYR A 241 4.64 -15.14 -18.35
C TYR A 241 4.03 -15.45 -16.96
N ASP A 242 4.78 -15.15 -15.91
CA ASP A 242 4.30 -15.24 -14.53
C ASP A 242 4.87 -14.08 -13.69
N ASP A 243 3.98 -13.31 -13.07
CA ASP A 243 4.33 -12.13 -12.27
C ASP A 243 5.33 -12.42 -11.13
N LYS A 244 5.25 -13.62 -10.53
CA LYS A 244 6.16 -14.01 -9.43
C LYS A 244 7.54 -14.32 -9.98
N LEU A 245 7.64 -15.02 -11.10
CA LEU A 245 8.91 -15.28 -11.77
C LEU A 245 9.55 -13.98 -12.24
N ASP A 246 8.79 -13.10 -12.89
CA ASP A 246 9.29 -11.80 -13.35
C ASP A 246 9.86 -10.96 -12.19
N ALA A 247 9.08 -10.78 -11.11
CA ALA A 247 9.55 -10.06 -9.92
C ALA A 247 10.79 -10.71 -9.28
N THR A 248 10.86 -12.05 -9.30
CA THR A 248 12.03 -12.79 -8.78
C THR A 248 13.27 -12.55 -9.64
N LEU A 249 13.14 -12.63 -10.97
CA LEU A 249 14.21 -12.38 -11.91
C LEU A 249 14.70 -10.93 -11.84
N ASN A 250 13.78 -9.96 -11.72
CA ASN A 250 14.12 -8.55 -11.56
C ASN A 250 14.97 -8.32 -10.30
N ALA A 251 14.52 -8.85 -9.16
CA ALA A 251 15.24 -8.76 -7.89
C ALA A 251 16.62 -9.43 -7.96
N LEU A 252 16.69 -10.66 -8.51
CA LEU A 252 17.94 -11.41 -8.63
C LEU A 252 18.93 -10.70 -9.56
N SER A 253 18.48 -10.18 -10.70
CA SER A 253 19.30 -9.44 -11.65
C SER A 253 19.95 -8.22 -10.97
N ALA A 254 19.16 -7.43 -10.24
CA ALA A 254 19.64 -6.27 -9.50
C ALA A 254 20.67 -6.64 -8.41
N LEU A 255 20.40 -7.69 -7.63
CA LEU A 255 21.30 -8.13 -6.55
C LEU A 255 22.62 -8.72 -7.08
N SER A 256 22.54 -9.50 -8.17
CA SER A 256 23.69 -10.17 -8.80
C SER A 256 24.73 -9.18 -9.33
N SER A 257 24.32 -7.94 -9.64
CA SER A 257 25.19 -6.90 -10.19
C SER A 257 26.37 -6.54 -9.26
N SER A 258 26.29 -6.82 -7.96
CA SER A 258 27.40 -6.62 -7.02
C SER A 258 28.38 -7.80 -6.94
N CYS A 259 28.01 -8.98 -7.47
CA CYS A 259 28.69 -10.28 -7.28
C CYS A 259 28.87 -10.72 -5.81
N LYS A 260 28.36 -9.95 -4.82
CA LYS A 260 28.54 -10.19 -3.39
C LYS A 260 27.39 -10.96 -2.72
N TRP A 261 26.41 -11.43 -3.49
CA TRP A 261 25.28 -12.13 -2.89
C TRP A 261 25.67 -13.49 -2.30
N SER A 262 25.06 -13.85 -1.18
CA SER A 262 25.37 -15.09 -0.46
C SER A 262 24.41 -16.20 -0.89
N SER A 263 24.96 -17.32 -1.39
CA SER A 263 24.22 -18.50 -1.85
C SER A 263 25.08 -19.76 -1.73
N THR A 264 24.43 -20.92 -1.60
CA THR A 264 25.12 -22.22 -1.59
C THR A 264 25.45 -22.70 -3.01
N GLN A 265 26.44 -23.59 -3.13
CA GLN A 265 26.81 -24.20 -4.42
C GLN A 265 25.62 -24.94 -5.06
N ASN A 266 24.81 -25.63 -4.26
CA ASN A 266 23.62 -26.33 -4.74
C ASN A 266 22.56 -25.36 -5.29
N GLN A 267 22.25 -24.29 -4.56
CA GLN A 267 21.33 -23.25 -5.03
C GLN A 267 21.78 -22.63 -6.35
N ASN A 268 23.07 -22.36 -6.50
CA ASN A 268 23.61 -21.81 -7.74
C ASN A 268 23.47 -22.81 -8.91
N ALA A 269 23.78 -24.09 -8.69
CA ALA A 269 23.67 -25.12 -9.73
C ALA A 269 22.22 -25.34 -10.19
N GLN A 270 21.27 -25.36 -9.25
CA GLN A 270 19.84 -25.45 -9.56
C GLN A 270 19.36 -24.21 -10.32
N ALA A 271 19.71 -23.02 -9.82
CA ALA A 271 19.33 -21.76 -10.46
C ALA A 271 19.90 -21.64 -11.87
N GLU A 272 21.17 -22.03 -12.09
CA GLU A 272 21.77 -22.03 -13.43
C GLU A 272 21.00 -22.93 -14.40
N THR A 273 20.53 -24.08 -13.95
CA THR A 273 19.74 -25.01 -14.77
C THR A 273 18.42 -24.37 -15.16
N ILE A 274 17.69 -23.80 -14.20
CA ILE A 274 16.40 -23.13 -14.45
C ILE A 274 16.59 -21.90 -15.35
N LEU A 275 17.60 -21.07 -15.10
CA LEU A 275 17.89 -19.89 -15.93
C LEU A 275 18.24 -20.28 -17.37
N LYS A 276 19.02 -21.35 -17.58
CA LYS A 276 19.32 -21.86 -18.93
C LYS A 276 18.07 -22.36 -19.65
N GLN A 277 17.12 -22.97 -18.93
CA GLN A 277 15.82 -23.36 -19.48
C GLN A 277 14.98 -22.15 -19.88
N ILE A 278 14.88 -21.14 -19.00
CA ILE A 278 14.16 -19.87 -19.29
C ILE A 278 14.75 -19.19 -20.52
N VAL A 279 16.08 -19.10 -20.62
CA VAL A 279 16.76 -18.48 -21.77
C VAL A 279 16.54 -19.25 -23.08
N SER A 280 16.34 -20.56 -23.00
CA SER A 280 16.08 -21.41 -24.18
C SER A 280 14.60 -21.48 -24.55
N ASN A 281 13.71 -20.88 -23.76
CA ASN A 281 12.27 -20.93 -23.97
C ASN A 281 11.85 -19.92 -25.05
N LYS A 282 11.51 -20.42 -26.24
CA LYS A 282 11.05 -19.61 -27.37
C LYS A 282 9.71 -18.92 -27.13
N ILE A 283 8.78 -19.58 -26.44
CA ILE A 283 7.46 -19.01 -26.13
C ILE A 283 7.62 -17.79 -25.23
N LEU A 284 8.46 -17.91 -24.22
CA LEU A 284 8.72 -16.84 -23.27
C LEU A 284 9.52 -15.69 -23.90
N LEU A 285 10.42 -16.00 -24.84
CA LEU A 285 11.09 -14.98 -25.65
C LEU A 285 10.11 -14.17 -26.51
N ASP A 286 9.14 -14.84 -27.15
CA ASP A 286 8.15 -14.20 -28.03
C ASP A 286 7.10 -13.41 -27.24
N THR A 287 6.78 -13.82 -26.00
CA THR A 287 5.74 -13.20 -25.16
C THR A 287 6.26 -12.21 -24.12
N CYS A 288 7.49 -12.40 -23.61
CA CYS A 288 8.10 -11.57 -22.56
C CYS A 288 9.64 -11.58 -22.65
N GLU A 289 10.18 -10.86 -23.63
CA GLU A 289 11.64 -10.73 -23.87
C GLU A 289 12.41 -10.24 -22.62
N GLU A 290 11.78 -9.40 -21.79
CA GLU A 290 12.39 -8.86 -20.57
C GLU A 290 12.80 -9.95 -19.57
N MET A 291 11.94 -10.95 -19.34
CA MET A 291 12.26 -12.07 -18.44
C MET A 291 13.47 -12.88 -18.93
N VAL A 292 13.56 -13.10 -20.24
CA VAL A 292 14.72 -13.78 -20.85
C VAL A 292 15.99 -12.93 -20.67
N SER A 293 15.90 -11.62 -20.90
CA SER A 293 17.02 -10.69 -20.70
C SER A 293 17.49 -10.65 -19.23
N LEU A 294 16.56 -10.63 -18.27
CA LEU A 294 16.88 -10.71 -16.85
C LEU A 294 17.59 -12.03 -16.51
N ALA A 295 17.12 -13.16 -17.04
CA ALA A 295 17.74 -14.46 -16.83
C ALA A 295 19.18 -14.53 -17.41
N GLN A 296 19.40 -13.98 -18.61
CA GLN A 296 20.73 -13.87 -19.22
C GLN A 296 21.67 -13.01 -18.37
N ASN A 297 21.19 -11.88 -17.86
CA ASN A 297 21.97 -10.99 -17.01
C ASN A 297 22.41 -11.67 -15.71
N ILE A 298 21.51 -12.44 -15.08
CA ILE A 298 21.84 -13.20 -13.88
C ILE A 298 22.93 -14.25 -14.17
N LEU A 299 22.78 -15.04 -15.25
CA LEU A 299 23.77 -16.05 -15.64
C LEU A 299 25.15 -15.43 -15.90
N LYS A 300 25.19 -14.28 -16.58
CA LYS A 300 26.43 -13.53 -16.84
C LYS A 300 27.09 -13.03 -15.56
N ASN A 301 26.31 -12.63 -14.56
CA ASN A 301 26.85 -12.15 -13.30
C ASN A 301 27.27 -13.29 -12.36
N MET A 302 26.62 -14.46 -12.44
CA MET A 302 27.03 -15.66 -11.70
C MET A 302 28.39 -16.19 -12.13
N THR A 303 28.72 -16.11 -13.43
CA THR A 303 30.01 -16.62 -13.97
C THR A 303 31.19 -15.69 -13.71
N LYS A 304 30.95 -14.44 -13.28
CA LYS A 304 32.00 -13.46 -12.92
C LYS A 304 32.46 -13.56 -11.46
N LYS A 305 31.81 -14.38 -10.66
CA LYS A 305 32.08 -14.57 -9.23
C LYS A 305 33.23 -15.55 -9.04
#